data_AF-A0A365NZ50-F1
#
_entry.id   AF-A0A365NZ50-F1
#
_cell.length_a   1.000
_cell.length_b   1.000
_cell.length_c   1.000
_cell.angle_alpha   90.00
_cell.angle_beta   90.00
_cell.angle_gamma   90.00
#
_symmetry.space_group_name_H-M   'P 1'
#
loop_
_entity.id
_entity.type
_entity.pdbx_description
1 polymer ?
#
loop_
_entity_poly.entity_id
_entity_poly.type
_entity_poly.pdbx_seq_one_letter_code
_entity_poly.pdbx_strand_id
1 'polypeptide(L)'
;MDNFSEAFYNINPYQYTANNPVKFIDVNGDYIYIWQGGTRFRYDNGKIFSQDKDKGTWDEYQAEEGSYVAQILEALNGITMGDSNSFGAQFLRLFENENINVDIGINVSKQLDMKDRNITFDDYIYTSFNQKGKVQTTDGLKDLIFHITLAHELAHGLSYNLFNSSERDKPWIKANSENGLVKDVKQDEIFATMFENMIRAEQGLPIRTHYILGGSSMEESRIIKKSKLQNPFHTQYEPTEQALKIWNNIVRTRK
;
A
#
# COMPACT_ATOMS: atom_id res chain seq x y z
N MET A 1 -14.37 14.73 -17.27
CA MET A 1 -15.15 13.71 -16.51
C MET A 1 -14.13 12.94 -15.70
N ASP A 2 -14.34 12.78 -14.40
CA ASP A 2 -13.29 12.36 -13.47
C ASP A 2 -13.33 10.85 -13.20
N ASN A 3 -12.39 10.11 -13.79
CA ASN A 3 -12.26 8.64 -13.71
C ASN A 3 -12.03 8.12 -12.27
N PHE A 4 -11.62 8.97 -11.33
CA PHE A 4 -11.34 8.55 -9.95
C PHE A 4 -12.40 9.00 -8.94
N SER A 5 -13.29 9.93 -9.32
CA SER A 5 -14.45 10.21 -8.45
C SER A 5 -15.32 8.96 -8.31
N GLU A 6 -15.47 8.16 -9.36
CA GLU A 6 -16.18 6.87 -9.31
C GLU A 6 -15.42 5.78 -8.53
N ALA A 7 -14.08 5.75 -8.60
CA ALA A 7 -13.25 4.76 -7.90
C ALA A 7 -13.30 4.91 -6.37
N PHE A 8 -13.36 6.15 -5.85
CA PHE A 8 -13.37 6.43 -4.41
C PHE A 8 -14.78 6.69 -3.83
N TYR A 9 -15.79 6.97 -4.66
CA TYR A 9 -17.18 7.15 -4.19
C TYR A 9 -17.76 5.85 -3.61
N ASN A 10 -17.34 4.69 -4.13
CA ASN A 10 -17.79 3.37 -3.69
C ASN A 10 -16.91 2.74 -2.59
N ILE A 11 -15.77 3.33 -2.21
CA ILE A 11 -14.98 2.89 -1.04
C ILE A 11 -15.59 3.52 0.22
N ASN A 12 -16.87 3.25 0.42
CA ASN A 12 -17.49 3.36 1.72
C ASN A 12 -17.07 2.11 2.53
N PRO A 13 -16.46 2.24 3.72
CA PRO A 13 -16.11 1.10 4.58
C PRO A 13 -17.29 0.18 4.92
N TYR A 14 -18.53 0.66 4.76
CA TYR A 14 -19.76 -0.08 4.98
C TYR A 14 -20.28 -0.86 3.75
N GLN A 15 -19.65 -0.74 2.57
CA GLN A 15 -20.02 -1.50 1.37
C GLN A 15 -18.92 -2.51 1.00
N TYR A 16 -18.80 -3.56 1.82
CA TYR A 16 -17.95 -4.72 1.54
C TYR A 16 -18.62 -5.73 0.58
N THR A 17 -19.35 -5.27 -0.43
CA THR A 17 -19.79 -6.15 -1.53
C THR A 17 -19.57 -5.41 -2.84
N ALA A 18 -18.56 -5.86 -3.58
CA ALA A 18 -18.18 -5.41 -4.91
C ALA A 18 -19.39 -5.24 -5.85
N ASN A 19 -19.81 -3.98 -6.07
CA ASN A 19 -20.74 -3.62 -7.13
C ASN A 19 -19.96 -2.82 -8.19
N ASN A 20 -19.48 -3.56 -9.19
CA ASN A 20 -18.79 -3.10 -10.38
C ASN A 20 -19.74 -2.24 -11.25
N PRO A 21 -19.26 -1.12 -11.84
CA PRO A 21 -19.03 -1.19 -13.28
C PRO A 21 -17.78 -0.43 -13.80
N VAL A 22 -16.93 -1.22 -14.49
CA VAL A 22 -16.50 -1.11 -15.91
C VAL A 22 -15.48 -0.04 -16.35
N LYS A 23 -14.35 -0.60 -16.83
CA LYS A 23 -13.52 -0.26 -18.02
C LYS A 23 -13.41 1.21 -18.41
N PHE A 24 -12.23 1.77 -18.18
CA PHE A 24 -11.49 2.52 -19.21
C PHE A 24 -10.00 2.23 -19.03
N ILE A 25 -9.50 1.22 -19.76
CA ILE A 25 -8.05 1.05 -19.96
C ILE A 25 -7.72 1.99 -21.11
N ASP A 26 -7.11 3.13 -20.79
CA ASP A 26 -6.37 3.89 -21.78
C ASP A 26 -4.99 3.22 -21.92
N VAL A 27 -4.67 2.80 -23.14
CA VAL A 27 -3.41 2.13 -23.46
C VAL A 27 -2.46 3.22 -23.92
N ASN A 28 -1.74 3.82 -22.98
CA ASN A 28 -0.33 4.26 -23.09
C ASN A 28 0.08 5.27 -22.00
N GLY A 29 0.61 4.78 -20.87
CA GLY A 29 1.42 5.61 -19.96
C GLY A 29 1.19 5.22 -18.51
N ASP A 30 2.26 5.30 -17.72
CA ASP A 30 2.39 5.15 -16.28
C ASP A 30 1.93 3.84 -15.61
N TYR A 31 2.85 3.24 -14.83
CA TYR A 31 2.80 1.84 -14.36
C TYR A 31 3.56 1.64 -13.04
N ILE A 32 3.41 0.46 -12.45
CA ILE A 32 4.38 -0.05 -11.47
C ILE A 32 5.62 -0.52 -12.23
N TYR A 33 6.76 0.08 -11.93
CA TYR A 33 8.05 -0.30 -12.51
C TYR A 33 8.94 -1.00 -11.48
N ILE A 34 9.78 -1.92 -11.94
CA ILE A 34 10.72 -2.67 -11.10
C ILE A 34 12.14 -2.46 -11.66
N TRP A 35 13.06 -2.01 -10.83
CA TRP A 35 14.47 -1.81 -11.19
C TRP A 35 15.33 -2.99 -10.74
N GLN A 36 15.99 -3.64 -11.69
CA GLN A 36 17.01 -4.66 -11.42
C GLN A 36 18.17 -4.52 -12.39
N GLY A 37 19.40 -4.36 -11.86
CA GLY A 37 20.62 -4.40 -12.67
C GLY A 37 20.72 -3.32 -13.75
N GLY A 38 20.08 -2.15 -13.55
CA GLY A 38 20.03 -1.07 -14.56
C GLY A 38 18.96 -1.26 -15.65
N THR A 39 18.16 -2.32 -15.56
CA THR A 39 16.97 -2.53 -16.40
C THR A 39 15.72 -2.16 -15.61
N ARG A 40 14.82 -1.43 -16.28
CA ARG A 40 13.48 -1.08 -15.78
C ARG A 40 12.47 -2.03 -16.42
N PHE A 41 11.76 -2.77 -15.58
CA PHE A 41 10.70 -3.68 -15.98
C PHE A 41 9.35 -3.05 -15.64
N ARG A 42 8.32 -3.33 -16.42
CA ARG A 42 6.95 -2.83 -16.23
C ARG A 42 6.06 -3.97 -15.78
N TYR A 43 5.34 -3.79 -14.69
CA TYR A 43 4.24 -4.67 -14.31
C TYR A 43 2.95 -4.18 -14.98
N ASP A 44 2.22 -5.11 -15.59
CA ASP A 44 0.94 -4.84 -16.26
C ASP A 44 0.09 -6.11 -16.18
N ASN A 45 -1.02 -6.04 -15.43
CA ASN A 45 -2.01 -7.10 -15.27
C ASN A 45 -1.42 -8.51 -15.02
N GLY A 46 -0.56 -8.63 -14.00
CA GLY A 46 0.03 -9.91 -13.59
C GLY A 46 1.23 -10.36 -14.42
N LYS A 47 1.68 -9.56 -15.38
CA LYS A 47 2.82 -9.86 -16.26
C LYS A 47 3.91 -8.81 -16.12
N ILE A 48 5.13 -9.21 -16.47
CA ILE A 48 6.28 -8.31 -16.55
C ILE A 48 6.63 -8.08 -18.01
N PHE A 49 7.01 -6.85 -18.32
CA PHE A 49 7.49 -6.44 -19.62
C PHE A 49 8.86 -5.77 -19.48
N SER A 50 9.75 -6.02 -20.43
CA SER A 50 11.03 -5.31 -20.54
C SER A 50 11.01 -4.41 -21.77
N GLN A 51 11.60 -3.22 -21.67
CA GLN A 51 11.70 -2.33 -22.82
C GLN A 51 12.78 -2.82 -23.79
N ASP A 52 12.40 -3.08 -25.04
CA ASP A 52 13.32 -3.21 -26.16
C ASP A 52 13.87 -1.81 -26.49
N LYS A 53 15.14 -1.56 -26.14
CA LYS A 53 15.80 -0.26 -26.31
C LYS A 53 15.97 0.15 -27.78
N ASP A 54 15.97 -0.80 -28.70
CA ASP A 54 16.18 -0.56 -30.12
C ASP A 54 14.86 -0.22 -30.84
N LYS A 55 13.74 -0.77 -30.34
CA LYS A 55 12.42 -0.58 -30.96
C LYS A 55 11.49 0.36 -30.18
N GLY A 56 11.82 0.67 -28.93
CA GLY A 56 10.95 1.42 -28.02
C GLY A 56 9.68 0.66 -27.61
N THR A 57 9.61 -0.65 -27.89
CA THR A 57 8.47 -1.51 -27.56
C THR A 57 8.63 -2.17 -26.19
N TRP A 58 7.52 -2.57 -25.59
CA TRP A 58 7.50 -3.37 -24.36
C TRP A 58 7.17 -4.82 -24.72
N ASP A 59 8.13 -5.72 -24.51
CA ASP A 59 7.96 -7.14 -24.79
C ASP A 59 7.79 -7.90 -23.48
N GLU A 60 6.89 -8.89 -23.49
CA GLU A 60 6.64 -9.74 -22.31
C GLU A 60 7.94 -10.43 -21.89
N TYR A 61 8.32 -10.24 -20.63
CA TYR A 61 9.54 -10.75 -20.04
C TYR A 61 9.20 -11.81 -19.01
N GLN A 62 9.77 -13.00 -19.19
CA GLN A 62 9.69 -14.08 -18.21
C GLN A 62 10.80 -13.88 -17.18
N ALA A 63 10.42 -13.53 -15.96
CA ALA A 63 11.36 -13.31 -14.88
C ALA A 63 12.09 -14.61 -14.52
N GLU A 64 13.42 -14.53 -14.40
CA GLU A 64 14.23 -15.65 -13.95
C GLU A 64 13.86 -16.03 -12.51
N GLU A 65 13.65 -17.32 -12.25
CA GLU A 65 13.29 -17.82 -10.93
C GLU A 65 14.31 -17.38 -9.87
N GLY A 66 13.82 -16.87 -8.73
CA GLY A 66 14.67 -16.35 -7.66
C GLY A 66 15.26 -14.95 -7.92
N SER A 67 15.10 -14.37 -9.12
CA SER A 67 15.48 -12.98 -9.37
C SER A 67 14.68 -12.00 -8.52
N TYR A 68 15.18 -10.77 -8.37
CA TYR A 68 14.45 -9.71 -7.66
C TYR A 68 13.10 -9.41 -8.33
N VAL A 69 13.08 -9.32 -9.66
CA VAL A 69 11.85 -9.12 -10.45
C VAL A 69 10.85 -10.26 -10.21
N ALA A 70 11.29 -11.52 -10.20
CA ALA A 70 10.40 -12.66 -9.93
C ALA A 70 9.80 -12.59 -8.51
N GLN A 71 10.59 -12.25 -7.50
CA GLN A 71 10.12 -12.12 -6.12
C GLN A 71 9.13 -10.94 -5.95
N ILE A 72 9.36 -9.81 -6.63
CA ILE A 72 8.38 -8.70 -6.64
C ILE A 72 7.10 -9.11 -7.37
N LEU A 73 7.20 -9.81 -8.51
CA LEU A 73 6.03 -10.32 -9.21
C LEU A 73 5.20 -11.28 -8.34
N GLU A 74 5.86 -12.18 -7.62
CA GLU A 74 5.20 -13.07 -6.65
C GLU A 74 4.49 -12.26 -5.55
N ALA A 75 5.12 -11.21 -5.03
CA ALA A 75 4.50 -10.34 -4.04
C ALA A 75 3.29 -9.57 -4.59
N LEU A 76 3.35 -9.05 -5.82
CA LEU A 76 2.22 -8.39 -6.48
C LEU A 76 1.06 -9.38 -6.72
N ASN A 77 1.37 -10.62 -7.12
CA ASN A 77 0.38 -11.69 -7.20
C ASN A 77 -0.18 -12.08 -5.83
N GLY A 78 0.63 -11.99 -4.78
CA GLY A 78 0.20 -12.16 -3.39
C GLY A 78 -0.80 -11.09 -2.94
N ILE A 79 -0.71 -9.85 -3.45
CA ILE A 79 -1.70 -8.79 -3.20
C ILE A 79 -3.05 -9.16 -3.82
N THR A 80 -3.07 -9.70 -5.04
CA THR A 80 -4.30 -10.06 -5.75
C THR A 80 -4.88 -11.42 -5.37
N MET A 81 -4.12 -12.25 -4.64
CA MET A 81 -4.38 -13.68 -4.44
C MET A 81 -4.62 -14.47 -5.74
N GLY A 82 -4.12 -13.96 -6.87
CA GLY A 82 -4.42 -14.52 -8.19
C GLY A 82 -5.86 -14.33 -8.68
N ASP A 83 -6.69 -13.55 -7.98
CA ASP A 83 -8.04 -13.19 -8.42
C ASP A 83 -8.05 -11.79 -9.03
N SER A 84 -8.33 -11.70 -10.33
CA SER A 84 -8.42 -10.43 -11.06
C SER A 84 -9.56 -9.51 -10.59
N ASN A 85 -10.54 -10.02 -9.84
CA ASN A 85 -11.67 -9.27 -9.30
C ASN A 85 -11.48 -8.82 -7.85
N SER A 86 -10.42 -9.29 -7.19
CA SER A 86 -10.06 -8.89 -5.83
C SER A 86 -9.91 -7.37 -5.69
N PHE A 87 -10.15 -6.86 -4.49
CA PHE A 87 -9.74 -5.53 -4.06
C PHE A 87 -8.25 -5.31 -4.33
N GLY A 88 -7.39 -6.29 -4.04
CA GLY A 88 -5.97 -6.23 -4.39
C GLY A 88 -5.72 -5.96 -5.87
N ALA A 89 -6.43 -6.66 -6.77
CA ALA A 89 -6.33 -6.41 -8.21
C ALA A 89 -6.90 -5.04 -8.61
N GLN A 90 -8.00 -4.60 -8.01
CA GLN A 90 -8.55 -3.26 -8.23
C GLN A 90 -7.58 -2.17 -7.78
N PHE A 91 -6.90 -2.37 -6.65
CA PHE A 91 -5.87 -1.48 -6.13
C PHE A 91 -4.67 -1.41 -7.08
N LEU A 92 -4.13 -2.54 -7.55
CA LEU A 92 -3.00 -2.52 -8.50
C LEU A 92 -3.37 -1.87 -9.84
N ARG A 93 -4.61 -2.02 -10.31
CA ARG A 93 -5.12 -1.32 -11.50
C ARG A 93 -5.12 0.20 -11.38
N LEU A 94 -5.10 0.76 -10.16
CA LEU A 94 -4.97 2.21 -10.00
C LEU A 94 -3.62 2.74 -10.50
N PHE A 95 -2.63 1.88 -10.74
CA PHE A 95 -1.34 2.27 -11.32
C PHE A 95 -1.27 2.02 -12.82
N GLU A 96 -2.28 1.39 -13.44
CA GLU A 96 -2.29 1.08 -14.87
C GLU A 96 -2.93 2.25 -15.67
N ASN A 97 -2.38 3.45 -15.54
CA ASN A 97 -2.86 4.66 -16.21
C ASN A 97 -1.79 5.75 -16.26
N GLU A 98 -1.97 6.73 -17.17
CA GLU A 98 -1.00 7.77 -17.56
C GLU A 98 -0.61 8.81 -16.50
N ASN A 99 -1.02 8.66 -15.24
CA ASN A 99 -0.82 9.71 -14.23
C ASN A 99 -0.22 9.21 -12.91
N ILE A 100 -0.04 7.90 -12.73
CA ILE A 100 0.35 7.32 -11.43
C ILE A 100 1.50 6.35 -11.63
N ASN A 101 2.71 6.87 -11.45
CA ASN A 101 3.94 6.08 -11.51
C ASN A 101 4.45 5.73 -10.13
N VAL A 102 4.94 4.51 -10.00
CA VAL A 102 5.83 4.13 -8.90
C VAL A 102 6.97 3.26 -9.40
N ASP A 103 8.14 3.46 -8.81
CA ASP A 103 9.34 2.68 -9.10
C ASP A 103 9.70 1.83 -7.89
N ILE A 104 9.92 0.53 -8.09
CA ILE A 104 10.28 -0.43 -7.05
C ILE A 104 11.75 -0.83 -7.22
N GLY A 105 12.56 -0.62 -6.19
CA GLY A 105 13.99 -0.94 -6.18
C GLY A 105 14.45 -1.64 -4.90
N ILE A 106 15.61 -2.29 -4.96
CA ILE A 106 16.19 -2.97 -3.79
C ILE A 106 16.65 -1.92 -2.77
N ASN A 107 16.25 -2.10 -1.51
CA ASN A 107 16.78 -1.33 -0.40
C ASN A 107 18.19 -1.83 -0.05
N VAL A 108 19.20 -1.03 -0.43
CA VAL A 108 20.62 -1.28 -0.13
C VAL A 108 21.15 -0.44 1.03
N SER A 109 20.26 0.26 1.76
CA SER A 109 20.66 1.14 2.86
C SER A 109 21.32 0.36 3.99
N LYS A 110 22.39 0.93 4.54
CA LYS A 110 23.09 0.42 5.73
C LYS A 110 22.72 1.17 7.01
N GLN A 111 21.90 2.22 6.91
CA GLN A 111 21.46 3.00 8.07
C GLN A 111 20.50 2.17 8.92
N LEU A 112 20.69 2.14 10.24
CA LEU A 112 19.98 1.20 11.14
C LEU A 112 18.45 1.34 11.10
N ASP A 113 17.95 2.54 10.87
CA ASP A 113 16.53 2.89 10.83
C ASP A 113 15.88 2.62 9.45
N MET A 114 16.68 2.41 8.42
CA MET A 114 16.22 2.17 7.04
C MET A 114 16.60 0.79 6.50
N LYS A 115 17.64 0.16 7.06
CA LYS A 115 18.15 -1.14 6.63
C LYS A 115 17.08 -2.21 6.82
N ASP A 116 16.98 -3.10 5.83
CA ASP A 116 16.06 -4.24 5.84
C ASP A 116 14.59 -3.80 6.04
N ARG A 117 14.18 -2.70 5.39
CA ARG A 117 12.79 -2.23 5.41
C ARG A 117 12.24 -2.03 4.02
N ASN A 118 10.93 -2.19 3.90
CA ASN A 118 10.21 -1.55 2.82
C ASN A 118 9.95 -0.10 3.23
N ILE A 119 10.19 0.85 2.31
CA ILE A 119 10.00 2.28 2.55
C ILE A 119 9.77 3.02 1.24
N THR A 120 8.77 3.89 1.22
CA THR A 120 8.52 4.81 0.12
C THR A 120 9.13 6.19 0.38
N PHE A 121 9.83 6.70 -0.63
CA PHE A 121 10.18 8.12 -0.76
C PHE A 121 9.55 8.63 -2.05
N ASP A 122 8.60 9.54 -1.91
CA ASP A 122 7.85 10.10 -3.04
C ASP A 122 7.17 9.00 -3.88
N ASP A 123 7.60 8.82 -5.12
CA ASP A 123 7.14 7.77 -6.06
C ASP A 123 8.07 6.54 -6.10
N TYR A 124 9.14 6.52 -5.30
CA TYR A 124 10.11 5.42 -5.27
C TYR A 124 9.97 4.56 -4.01
N ILE A 125 9.72 3.27 -4.23
CA ILE A 125 9.55 2.24 -3.21
C ILE A 125 10.83 1.41 -3.13
N TYR A 126 11.50 1.48 -1.98
CA TYR A 126 12.63 0.60 -1.68
C TYR A 126 12.13 -0.62 -0.93
N THR A 127 12.52 -1.83 -1.34
CA THR A 127 12.08 -3.07 -0.69
C THR A 127 13.22 -3.92 -0.18
N SER A 128 12.98 -4.66 0.90
CA SER A 128 13.87 -5.70 1.39
C SER A 128 13.08 -6.94 1.80
N PHE A 129 13.43 -8.08 1.22
CA PHE A 129 12.88 -9.38 1.60
C PHE A 129 13.35 -9.86 2.97
N ASN A 130 14.37 -9.22 3.55
CA ASN A 130 14.89 -9.53 4.88
C ASN A 130 14.21 -8.73 6.00
N GLN A 131 13.08 -8.10 5.70
CA GLN A 131 12.38 -7.27 6.66
C GLN A 131 12.02 -8.01 7.95
N LYS A 132 12.23 -7.33 9.08
CA LYS A 132 11.92 -7.84 10.41
C LYS A 132 11.06 -6.82 11.14
N GLY A 133 10.03 -7.31 11.80
CA GLY A 133 9.12 -6.47 12.55
C GLY A 133 7.87 -7.22 12.93
N LYS A 134 7.04 -6.58 13.73
CA LYS A 134 5.72 -7.08 14.11
C LYS A 134 4.68 -6.00 13.89
N VAL A 135 3.42 -6.40 13.78
CA VAL A 135 2.27 -5.50 13.81
C VAL A 135 1.28 -6.01 14.85
N GLN A 136 0.65 -5.09 15.58
CA GLN A 136 -0.42 -5.43 16.51
C GLN A 136 -1.71 -5.64 15.72
N THR A 137 -2.26 -6.84 15.76
CA THR A 137 -3.47 -7.23 15.02
C THR A 137 -4.62 -7.62 15.94
N THR A 138 -5.78 -7.91 15.34
CA THR A 138 -6.95 -8.50 16.00
C THR A 138 -6.66 -9.88 16.61
N ASP A 139 -5.61 -10.57 16.14
CA ASP A 139 -5.13 -11.85 16.65
C ASP A 139 -3.75 -11.71 17.34
N GLY A 140 -3.52 -10.56 17.99
CA GLY A 140 -2.29 -10.27 18.72
C GLY A 140 -1.12 -9.84 17.80
N LEU A 141 0.11 -9.97 18.30
CA LEU A 141 1.30 -9.59 17.54
C LEU A 141 1.60 -10.60 16.44
N LYS A 142 1.67 -10.14 15.19
CA LYS A 142 2.03 -10.97 14.02
C LYS A 142 3.27 -10.43 13.34
N ASP A 143 4.04 -11.31 12.70
CA ASP A 143 5.17 -10.92 11.87
C ASP A 143 4.69 -10.19 10.61
N LEU A 144 5.61 -9.43 10.00
CA LEU A 144 5.36 -8.77 8.72
C LEU A 144 5.17 -9.82 7.62
N ILE A 145 4.25 -9.51 6.69
CA ILE A 145 4.00 -10.31 5.50
C ILE A 145 4.40 -9.46 4.31
N PHE A 146 5.34 -9.94 3.49
CA PHE A 146 6.01 -9.10 2.49
C PHE A 146 5.03 -8.42 1.53
N HIS A 147 4.11 -9.15 0.92
CA HIS A 147 3.14 -8.56 -0.02
C HIS A 147 2.20 -7.55 0.64
N ILE A 148 1.90 -7.71 1.93
CA ILE A 148 1.10 -6.73 2.69
C ILE A 148 1.90 -5.45 2.94
N THR A 149 3.19 -5.56 3.29
CA THR A 149 4.05 -4.38 3.44
C THR A 149 4.35 -3.72 2.10
N LEU A 150 4.46 -4.48 1.00
CA LEU A 150 4.57 -3.91 -0.33
C LEU A 150 3.31 -3.11 -0.70
N ALA A 151 2.13 -3.65 -0.40
CA ALA A 151 0.88 -2.93 -0.62
C ALA A 151 0.79 -1.63 0.19
N HIS A 152 1.30 -1.64 1.42
CA HIS A 152 1.41 -0.45 2.27
C HIS A 152 2.28 0.63 1.59
N GLU A 153 3.47 0.27 1.11
CA GLU A 153 4.36 1.20 0.41
C GLU A 153 3.78 1.67 -0.94
N LEU A 154 3.09 0.79 -1.68
CA LEU A 154 2.35 1.17 -2.88
C LEU A 154 1.28 2.21 -2.56
N ALA A 155 0.57 2.08 -1.45
CA ALA A 155 -0.44 3.05 -1.04
C ALA A 155 0.18 4.43 -0.73
N HIS A 156 1.39 4.48 -0.16
CA HIS A 156 2.14 5.74 -0.07
C HIS A 156 2.46 6.34 -1.45
N GLY A 157 2.93 5.52 -2.40
CA GLY A 157 3.20 5.96 -3.77
C GLY A 157 1.94 6.46 -4.47
N LEU A 158 0.81 5.78 -4.29
CA LEU A 158 -0.50 6.23 -4.78
C LEU A 158 -0.87 7.58 -4.18
N SER A 159 -0.75 7.72 -2.86
CA SER A 159 -1.09 8.97 -2.17
C SER A 159 -0.17 10.13 -2.58
N TYR A 160 1.11 9.85 -2.85
CA TYR A 160 2.05 10.84 -3.36
C TYR A 160 1.61 11.40 -4.71
N ASN A 161 1.23 10.52 -5.64
CA ASN A 161 0.81 10.93 -6.98
C ASN A 161 -0.52 11.69 -6.94
N LEU A 162 -1.49 11.25 -6.13
CA LEU A 162 -2.84 11.78 -6.18
C LEU A 162 -3.11 13.00 -5.29
N PHE A 163 -2.48 13.11 -4.13
CA PHE A 163 -2.93 14.05 -3.09
C PHE A 163 -1.86 15.04 -2.65
N ASN A 164 -2.31 16.22 -2.24
CA ASN A 164 -1.43 17.31 -1.84
C ASN A 164 -0.67 16.97 -0.55
N SER A 165 0.65 17.25 -0.53
CA SER A 165 1.50 17.05 0.64
C SER A 165 1.03 17.85 1.86
N SER A 166 0.38 19.01 1.66
CA SER A 166 -0.11 19.87 2.73
C SER A 166 -1.12 19.20 3.68
N GLU A 167 -1.84 18.16 3.26
CA GLU A 167 -2.65 17.35 4.16
C GLU A 167 -1.92 16.08 4.58
N ARG A 168 -1.36 15.37 3.60
CA ARG A 168 -0.71 14.06 3.77
C ARG A 168 0.46 14.07 4.77
N ASP A 169 1.25 15.15 4.77
CA ASP A 169 2.41 15.31 5.65
C ASP A 169 2.07 15.91 7.02
N LYS A 170 0.81 16.24 7.30
CA LYS A 170 0.42 16.72 8.63
C LYS A 170 0.71 15.63 9.68
N PRO A 171 1.11 16.03 10.90
CA PRO A 171 1.27 15.07 11.98
C PRO A 171 -0.11 14.51 12.39
N TRP A 172 -0.23 13.18 12.37
CA TRP A 172 -1.30 12.47 13.04
C TRP A 172 -0.98 12.29 14.52
N ILE A 173 0.25 11.83 14.83
CA ILE A 173 0.76 11.72 16.21
C ILE A 173 2.09 12.45 16.28
N LYS A 174 2.21 13.41 17.19
CA LYS A 174 3.43 14.20 17.37
C LYS A 174 4.45 13.43 18.20
N ALA A 175 5.70 13.48 17.79
CA ALA A 175 6.82 13.03 18.58
C ALA A 175 6.98 13.88 19.83
N ASN A 176 7.12 13.22 20.98
CA ASN A 176 7.47 13.89 22.22
C ASN A 176 8.22 12.92 23.15
N SER A 177 8.84 13.46 24.19
CA SER A 177 9.62 12.68 25.16
C SER A 177 8.78 11.66 25.93
N GLU A 178 7.47 11.84 26.03
CA GLU A 178 6.56 11.00 26.82
C GLU A 178 6.08 9.77 26.06
N ASN A 179 6.03 9.82 24.73
CA ASN A 179 5.63 8.72 23.87
C ASN A 179 6.78 7.97 23.19
N GLY A 180 8.03 8.46 23.36
CA GLY A 180 9.23 7.79 22.86
C GLY A 180 9.37 7.78 21.34
N LEU A 181 8.55 8.54 20.62
CA LEU A 181 8.67 8.71 19.18
C LEU A 181 9.78 9.70 18.87
N VAL A 182 10.65 9.33 17.93
CA VAL A 182 11.76 10.19 17.45
C VAL A 182 11.32 11.11 16.32
N LYS A 183 10.23 10.76 15.62
CA LYS A 183 9.64 11.52 14.52
C LYS A 183 8.12 11.47 14.58
N ASP A 184 7.47 12.54 14.11
CA ASP A 184 6.03 12.58 13.96
C ASP A 184 5.55 11.43 13.06
N VAL A 185 4.43 10.81 13.44
CA VAL A 185 3.69 9.91 12.56
C VAL A 185 2.79 10.77 11.69
N LYS A 186 2.98 10.69 10.37
CA LYS A 186 2.23 11.48 9.40
C LYS A 186 0.82 10.92 9.18
N GLN A 187 -0.09 11.77 8.71
CA GLN A 187 -1.43 11.34 8.29
C GLN A 187 -1.41 10.33 7.14
N ASP A 188 -0.38 10.36 6.28
CA ASP A 188 -0.22 9.39 5.19
C ASP A 188 -0.18 7.93 5.67
N GLU A 189 0.30 7.70 6.89
CA GLU A 189 0.35 6.35 7.49
C GLU A 189 -1.05 5.79 7.74
N ILE A 190 -2.04 6.65 7.99
CA ILE A 190 -3.45 6.23 8.00
C ILE A 190 -3.84 5.75 6.61
N PHE A 191 -3.58 6.56 5.57
CA PHE A 191 -3.94 6.21 4.20
C PHE A 191 -3.37 4.85 3.79
N ALA A 192 -2.07 4.65 3.98
CA ALA A 192 -1.42 3.38 3.65
C ALA A 192 -1.96 2.20 4.48
N THR A 193 -2.18 2.40 5.78
CA THR A 193 -2.70 1.32 6.63
C THR A 193 -4.16 0.99 6.34
N MET A 194 -4.96 1.92 5.81
CA MET A 194 -6.32 1.61 5.37
C MET A 194 -6.32 0.63 4.20
N PHE A 195 -5.48 0.84 3.18
CA PHE A 195 -5.29 -0.13 2.09
C PHE A 195 -4.75 -1.47 2.60
N GLU A 196 -3.76 -1.42 3.49
CA GLU A 196 -3.21 -2.61 4.16
C GLU A 196 -4.34 -3.44 4.80
N ASN A 197 -5.22 -2.81 5.57
CA ASN A 197 -6.31 -3.49 6.26
C ASN A 197 -7.44 -3.95 5.33
N MET A 198 -7.72 -3.23 4.24
CA MET A 198 -8.67 -3.70 3.22
C MET A 198 -8.16 -4.99 2.55
N ILE A 199 -6.87 -5.05 2.23
CA ILE A 199 -6.23 -6.26 1.69
C ILE A 199 -6.22 -7.36 2.75
N ARG A 200 -5.81 -7.08 4.00
CA ARG A 200 -5.88 -8.07 5.09
C ARG A 200 -7.29 -8.65 5.27
N ALA A 201 -8.32 -7.81 5.21
CA ALA A 201 -9.71 -8.23 5.32
C ALA A 201 -10.13 -9.17 4.19
N GLU A 202 -9.83 -8.80 2.94
CA GLU A 202 -10.06 -9.63 1.77
C GLU A 202 -9.35 -10.99 1.87
N GLN A 203 -8.09 -11.00 2.32
CA GLN A 203 -7.28 -12.21 2.40
C GLN A 203 -7.54 -13.05 3.66
N GLY A 204 -8.50 -12.64 4.49
CA GLY A 204 -8.82 -13.33 5.75
C GLY A 204 -7.71 -13.23 6.82
N LEU A 205 -6.79 -12.27 6.70
CA LEU A 205 -5.70 -12.05 7.63
C LEU A 205 -6.15 -11.23 8.85
N PRO A 206 -5.48 -11.38 10.01
CA PRO A 206 -5.72 -10.50 11.16
C PRO A 206 -5.48 -9.03 10.81
N ILE A 207 -6.48 -8.20 11.11
CA ILE A 207 -6.49 -6.75 10.84
C ILE A 207 -5.54 -6.02 11.78
N ARG A 208 -4.73 -5.11 11.25
CA ARG A 208 -3.86 -4.25 12.07
C ARG A 208 -4.72 -3.29 12.89
N THR A 209 -4.49 -3.29 14.19
CA THR A 209 -5.28 -2.54 15.17
C THR A 209 -4.66 -1.21 15.54
N HIS A 210 -3.33 -1.15 15.57
CA HIS A 210 -2.53 0.02 15.96
C HIS A 210 -1.38 0.22 14.99
N TYR A 211 -1.03 1.48 14.76
CA TYR A 211 0.14 1.82 13.98
C TYR A 211 1.43 1.70 14.81
N ILE A 212 1.44 2.23 16.03
CA ILE A 212 2.57 2.18 16.96
C ILE A 212 2.47 0.91 17.82
N LEU A 213 3.62 0.27 18.07
CA LEU A 213 3.72 -0.84 19.02
C LEU A 213 4.15 -0.33 20.41
N GLY A 214 3.26 -0.48 21.40
CA GLY A 214 3.57 -0.15 22.80
C GLY A 214 3.72 1.35 23.08
N GLY A 215 3.99 1.67 24.35
CA GLY A 215 4.11 3.05 24.83
C GLY A 215 2.75 3.74 25.07
N SER A 216 2.82 4.96 25.60
CA SER A 216 1.65 5.78 25.96
C SER A 216 0.79 6.19 24.75
N SER A 217 1.40 6.40 23.58
CA SER A 217 0.69 6.72 22.33
C SER A 217 0.16 5.49 21.57
N MET A 218 0.26 4.28 22.11
CA MET A 218 -0.26 3.09 21.43
C MET A 218 -1.74 3.23 21.13
N GLU A 219 -2.56 3.60 22.12
CA GLU A 219 -4.00 3.75 21.93
C GLU A 219 -4.38 4.95 21.05
N GLU A 220 -3.57 6.02 21.05
CA GLU A 220 -3.73 7.14 20.11
C GLU A 220 -3.52 6.71 18.65
N SER A 221 -2.71 5.66 18.44
CA SER A 221 -2.43 5.08 17.13
C SER A 221 -3.43 4.01 16.68
N ARG A 222 -4.56 3.88 17.38
CA ARG A 222 -5.60 2.91 17.04
C ARG A 222 -6.33 3.30 15.76
N ILE A 223 -6.38 2.36 14.82
CA ILE A 223 -6.96 2.59 13.48
C ILE A 223 -8.26 1.84 13.24
N ILE A 224 -8.63 0.87 14.10
CA ILE A 224 -9.94 0.19 14.04
C ILE A 224 -10.79 0.46 15.28
N LYS A 225 -12.12 0.42 15.11
CA LYS A 225 -13.07 0.53 16.22
C LYS A 225 -12.86 -0.59 17.24
N LYS A 226 -12.98 -0.24 18.53
CA LYS A 226 -13.05 -1.24 19.59
C LYS A 226 -14.41 -1.94 19.51
N SER A 227 -14.42 -3.23 19.22
CA SER A 227 -15.62 -4.04 19.42
C SER A 227 -15.80 -4.32 20.91
N LYS A 228 -17.04 -4.15 21.41
CA LYS A 228 -17.42 -4.53 22.79
C LYS A 228 -17.64 -6.04 22.95
N LEU A 229 -17.73 -6.76 21.84
CA LEU A 229 -17.83 -8.21 21.77
C LEU A 229 -16.56 -8.74 21.13
N GLN A 230 -16.08 -9.90 21.60
CA GLN A 230 -14.99 -10.60 20.92
C GLN A 230 -15.46 -10.88 19.49
N ASN A 231 -14.91 -10.17 18.50
CA ASN A 231 -15.39 -10.28 17.13
C ASN A 231 -15.09 -11.70 16.63
N PRO A 232 -16.10 -12.55 16.38
CA PRO A 232 -15.86 -13.90 15.86
C PRO A 232 -15.31 -13.86 14.42
N PHE A 233 -15.38 -12.71 13.76
CA PHE A 233 -14.85 -12.43 12.43
C PHE A 233 -13.68 -11.44 12.52
N HIS A 234 -12.50 -11.92 12.92
CA HIS A 234 -11.27 -11.12 13.10
C HIS A 234 -10.76 -10.40 11.83
N THR A 235 -11.48 -10.53 10.71
CA THR A 235 -11.20 -10.04 9.36
C THR A 235 -12.09 -8.87 8.95
N GLN A 236 -13.14 -8.54 9.70
CA GLN A 236 -13.99 -7.39 9.38
C GLN A 236 -13.24 -6.09 9.71
N TYR A 237 -13.01 -5.26 8.69
CA TYR A 237 -12.32 -3.98 8.85
C TYR A 237 -13.31 -2.85 9.11
N GLU A 238 -13.25 -2.28 10.32
CA GLU A 238 -14.02 -1.10 10.70
C GLU A 238 -13.09 0.02 11.21
N PRO A 239 -12.74 1.01 10.38
CA PRO A 239 -11.86 2.09 10.79
C PRO A 239 -12.47 2.98 11.88
N THR A 240 -11.62 3.59 12.72
CA THR A 240 -12.05 4.60 13.68
C THR A 240 -12.60 5.84 12.97
N GLU A 241 -13.46 6.61 13.65
CA GLU A 241 -13.94 7.90 13.12
C GLU A 241 -12.80 8.87 12.84
N GLN A 242 -11.75 8.84 13.65
CA GLN A 242 -10.54 9.65 13.44
C GLN A 242 -9.79 9.23 12.17
N ALA A 243 -9.57 7.92 11.96
CA ALA A 243 -8.93 7.41 10.74
C ALA A 243 -9.74 7.80 9.50
N LEU A 244 -11.07 7.63 9.54
CA LEU A 244 -11.96 8.05 8.46
C LEU A 244 -11.91 9.55 8.19
N LYS A 245 -11.85 10.38 9.24
CA LYS A 245 -11.73 11.83 9.08
C LYS A 245 -10.41 12.22 8.40
N ILE A 246 -9.30 11.62 8.82
CA ILE A 246 -7.97 11.86 8.22
C ILE A 246 -7.99 11.43 6.74
N TRP A 247 -8.46 10.22 6.45
CA TRP A 247 -8.62 9.73 5.08
C TRP A 247 -9.44 10.70 4.21
N ASN A 248 -10.61 11.10 4.70
CA ASN A 248 -11.50 12.01 3.97
C ASN A 248 -10.87 13.39 3.76
N ASN A 249 -10.01 13.86 4.66
CA ASN A 249 -9.27 15.10 4.43
C ASN A 249 -8.25 14.93 3.31
N ILE A 250 -7.44 13.86 3.34
CA ILE A 250 -6.41 13.59 2.31
C ILE A 250 -7.06 13.50 0.94
N VAL A 251 -8.10 12.66 0.78
CA VAL A 251 -8.72 12.41 -0.53
C VAL A 251 -9.43 13.63 -1.13
N ARG A 252 -9.75 14.64 -0.31
CA ARG A 252 -10.30 15.94 -0.78
C ARG A 252 -9.23 16.91 -1.29
N THR A 253 -7.96 16.64 -1.05
CA THR A 253 -6.84 17.49 -1.47
C THR A 253 -6.18 17.01 -2.77
N ARG A 254 -6.98 16.43 -3.67
CA ARG A 254 -6.49 15.93 -4.95
C ARG A 254 -5.79 17.03 -5.75
N LYS A 255 -4.67 16.65 -6.38
CA LYS A 255 -3.88 17.52 -7.26
C LYS A 255 -4.59 17.77 -8.59
#